data_AF-A0A7X8CSS4-F1
#
_entry.id   AF-A0A7X8CSS4-F1
#
_cell.length_a   1.000
_cell.length_b   1.000
_cell.length_c   1.000
_cell.angle_alpha   90.00
_cell.angle_beta   90.00
_cell.angle_gamma   90.00
#
_symmetry.space_group_name_H-M   'P 1'
#
loop_
_entity.id
_entity.type
_entity.pdbx_description
1 polymer ?
#
loop_
_entity_poly.entity_id
_entity_poly.type
_entity_poly.pdbx_seq_one_letter_code
_entity_poly.pdbx_strand_id
1 'polypeptide(L)'
;MRFLNKHIQSVIFIYISCFCIPVSGQIDFSYHSEYFYLKGKDAALLASSWTGPDYDHSSWQKGPAPFRYGDGTGGTELPDMQGNYTTVYLRSVFECSGKDLIKEMNVLADYDDGFILWINGNRALSVNAPANPAYNSVAPANHESGIGISYPVNTSSLGLREGTNYIAVQVFNVSTSSTDFYFDMEIHAELSLPELPDSSKPEFSELSGFFQNPFSLTISSDDPSVQIIYTLDGSNPRNSATGILASNPVIVNIDPDSQGSRPVSPAVIVRASLYRDGFKPSVPVSRTFIFPEKVRTQRFPGGGWPSFNVNGQVIDTDMDVDIVNNPVYSGQIVSSLLSIPSISIVTDLKNLFDPASGIYVNASGHGLEWERECSAELIDPGG
;
A
#
# COMPACT_ATOMS: atom_id res chain seq x y z
N MET A 1 56.08 44.51 -8.76
CA MET A 1 54.89 44.42 -9.63
C MET A 1 54.55 42.96 -9.80
N ARG A 2 53.31 42.60 -9.44
CA ARG A 2 52.70 41.25 -9.46
C ARG A 2 52.47 40.74 -10.89
N PHE A 3 52.00 39.48 -10.97
CA PHE A 3 51.24 38.78 -12.03
C PHE A 3 51.97 37.51 -12.49
N LEU A 4 51.39 36.29 -12.52
CA LEU A 4 50.10 35.78 -12.06
C LEU A 4 50.19 34.24 -12.09
N ASN A 5 49.98 33.55 -10.96
CA ASN A 5 49.85 32.08 -10.91
C ASN A 5 48.38 31.73 -11.18
N LYS A 6 48.07 31.08 -12.31
CA LYS A 6 46.71 30.58 -12.60
C LYS A 6 46.51 29.22 -11.94
N HIS A 7 45.79 29.22 -10.82
CA HIS A 7 45.20 28.01 -10.26
C HIS A 7 44.02 27.57 -11.12
N ILE A 8 44.07 26.35 -11.64
CA ILE A 8 42.94 25.67 -12.28
C ILE A 8 42.08 25.10 -11.14
N GLN A 9 40.93 25.72 -10.86
CA GLN A 9 39.90 25.13 -10.02
C GLN A 9 39.01 24.25 -10.88
N SER A 10 39.12 22.93 -10.70
CA SER A 10 38.16 21.97 -11.24
C SER A 10 36.83 22.12 -10.50
N VAL A 11 35.83 22.64 -11.20
CA VAL A 11 34.45 22.73 -10.71
C VAL A 11 33.81 21.36 -10.89
N ILE A 12 33.62 20.64 -9.78
CA ILE A 12 32.84 19.39 -9.74
C ILE A 12 31.36 19.80 -9.74
N PHE A 13 30.67 19.58 -10.85
CA PHE A 13 29.21 19.64 -10.90
C PHE A 13 28.65 18.39 -10.22
N ILE A 14 28.23 18.52 -8.96
CA ILE A 14 27.42 17.52 -8.29
C ILE A 14 26.00 17.66 -8.86
N TYR A 15 25.61 16.77 -9.77
CA TYR A 15 24.22 16.57 -10.11
C TYR A 15 23.52 15.96 -8.90
N ILE A 16 22.86 16.79 -8.09
CA ILE A 16 21.85 16.31 -7.15
C ILE A 16 20.64 15.95 -8.01
N SER A 17 20.55 14.68 -8.42
CA SER A 17 19.27 14.14 -8.86
C SER A 17 18.37 14.13 -7.63
N CYS A 18 17.50 15.13 -7.54
CA CYS A 18 16.41 15.11 -6.58
C CYS A 18 15.47 13.99 -7.04
N PHE A 19 15.71 12.76 -6.56
CA PHE A 19 14.66 11.75 -6.55
C PHE A 19 13.59 12.31 -5.61
N CYS A 20 12.62 13.01 -6.18
CA CYS A 20 11.29 13.06 -5.57
C CYS A 20 10.76 11.64 -5.66
N ILE A 21 11.05 10.85 -4.63
CA ILE A 21 10.20 9.72 -4.27
C ILE A 21 8.80 10.33 -4.17
N PRO A 22 7.76 9.75 -4.80
CA PRO A 22 6.41 10.22 -4.57
C PRO A 22 6.22 10.23 -3.05
N VAL A 23 5.94 11.41 -2.50
CA VAL A 23 5.59 11.55 -1.10
C VAL A 23 4.36 10.67 -0.92
N SER A 24 4.53 9.49 -0.32
CA SER A 24 3.41 8.76 0.24
C SER A 24 2.90 9.63 1.39
N GLY A 25 1.95 10.50 1.06
CA GLY A 25 1.10 11.15 2.01
C GLY A 25 0.30 10.07 2.72
N GLN A 26 0.65 9.72 3.95
CA GLN A 26 0.03 8.60 4.65
C GLN A 26 0.16 8.85 6.16
N ILE A 27 -0.93 8.61 6.89
CA ILE A 27 -0.82 8.37 8.34
C ILE A 27 -0.59 6.86 8.47
N ASP A 28 0.51 6.48 9.11
CA ASP A 28 0.76 5.09 9.49
C ASP A 28 1.22 5.09 10.95
N PHE A 29 0.37 4.54 11.81
CA PHE A 29 0.65 4.29 13.21
C PHE A 29 0.25 2.85 13.49
N SER A 30 1.22 1.98 13.71
CA SER A 30 0.98 0.54 13.74
C SER A 30 0.62 0.02 15.14
N TYR A 31 0.02 -1.16 15.21
CA TYR A 31 -0.08 -1.92 16.46
C TYR A 31 1.27 -2.07 17.16
N HIS A 32 1.24 -2.33 18.47
CA HIS A 32 2.43 -2.45 19.32
C HIS A 32 3.29 -1.18 19.42
N SER A 33 2.75 -0.04 18.97
CA SER A 33 3.41 1.25 19.09
C SER A 33 3.64 1.63 20.55
N GLU A 34 4.62 2.51 20.76
CA GLU A 34 4.99 2.98 22.08
C GLU A 34 4.12 4.17 22.52
N TYR A 35 3.72 4.17 23.78
CA TYR A 35 2.95 5.24 24.41
C TYR A 35 3.61 5.71 25.70
N PHE A 36 3.38 6.97 26.02
CA PHE A 36 3.40 7.43 27.40
C PHE A 36 2.06 7.08 28.05
N TYR A 37 2.08 6.59 29.29
CA TYR A 37 0.87 6.18 29.99
C TYR A 37 0.82 6.64 31.45
N LEU A 38 -0.42 6.86 31.92
CA LEU A 38 -0.76 7.16 33.30
C LEU A 38 -1.92 6.25 33.76
N LYS A 39 -1.74 5.60 34.91
CA LYS A 39 -2.75 4.73 35.51
C LYS A 39 -3.86 5.57 36.12
N GLY A 40 -5.10 5.11 36.05
CA GLY A 40 -6.28 5.86 36.52
C GLY A 40 -6.19 6.30 37.98
N LYS A 41 -5.61 5.45 38.86
CA LYS A 41 -5.39 5.80 40.28
C LYS A 41 -4.52 7.04 40.50
N ASP A 42 -3.64 7.36 39.54
CA ASP A 42 -2.70 8.49 39.61
C ASP A 42 -3.23 9.70 38.81
N ALA A 43 -4.41 9.60 38.19
CA ALA A 43 -4.98 10.59 37.28
C ALA A 43 -6.06 11.48 37.91
N ALA A 44 -6.27 11.41 39.23
CA ALA A 44 -7.32 12.20 39.91
C ALA A 44 -7.13 13.73 39.77
N LEU A 45 -5.88 14.18 39.59
CA LEU A 45 -5.52 15.60 39.39
C LEU A 45 -5.08 15.89 37.94
N LEU A 46 -5.37 15.00 37.00
CA LEU A 46 -5.02 15.17 35.60
C LEU A 46 -5.73 16.40 35.02
N ALA A 47 -4.95 17.33 34.47
CA ALA A 47 -5.50 18.54 33.87
C ALA A 47 -6.37 18.22 32.65
N SER A 48 -7.48 18.92 32.45
CA SER A 48 -8.36 18.70 31.30
C SER A 48 -7.69 18.93 29.94
N SER A 49 -6.57 19.66 29.90
CA SER A 49 -5.76 19.90 28.70
C SER A 49 -4.90 18.70 28.29
N TRP A 50 -4.93 17.59 29.02
CA TRP A 50 -4.09 16.41 28.78
C TRP A 50 -4.28 15.76 27.41
N THR A 51 -5.38 16.02 26.70
CA THR A 51 -5.61 15.52 25.34
C THR A 51 -4.93 16.37 24.27
N GLY A 52 -4.48 17.58 24.62
CA GLY A 52 -3.92 18.55 23.69
C GLY A 52 -2.46 18.26 23.28
N PRO A 53 -1.96 18.90 22.22
CA PRO A 53 -0.60 18.74 21.72
C PRO A 53 0.46 19.24 22.71
N ASP A 54 0.20 20.36 23.40
CA ASP A 54 1.17 21.04 24.26
C ASP A 54 1.21 20.51 25.71
N TYR A 55 0.56 19.38 25.97
CA TYR A 55 0.55 18.81 27.32
C TYR A 55 1.88 18.14 27.67
N ASP A 56 2.49 18.61 28.75
CA ASP A 56 3.68 18.01 29.33
C ASP A 56 3.34 16.68 30.03
N HIS A 57 3.80 15.59 29.43
CA HIS A 57 3.64 14.21 29.90
C HIS A 57 4.99 13.60 30.30
N SER A 58 6.02 14.42 30.55
CA SER A 58 7.37 13.95 30.91
C SER A 58 7.41 13.12 32.20
N SER A 59 6.41 13.26 33.07
CA SER A 59 6.26 12.47 34.29
C SER A 59 5.57 11.12 34.08
N TRP A 60 5.03 10.85 32.89
CA TRP A 60 4.31 9.62 32.59
C TRP A 60 5.28 8.48 32.33
N GLN A 61 4.83 7.27 32.64
CA GLN A 61 5.60 6.07 32.32
C GLN A 61 5.55 5.84 30.81
N LYS A 62 6.47 5.02 30.29
CA LYS A 62 6.54 4.71 28.86
C LYS A 62 6.48 3.20 28.65
N GLY A 63 5.77 2.74 27.64
CA GLY A 63 5.66 1.32 27.32
C GLY A 63 4.96 1.05 25.98
N PRO A 64 5.26 -0.10 25.34
CA PRO A 64 4.57 -0.51 24.11
C PRO A 64 3.17 -1.04 24.41
N ALA A 65 2.26 -0.86 23.46
CA ALA A 65 1.01 -1.60 23.42
C ALA A 65 1.26 -3.09 23.05
N PRO A 66 0.33 -4.02 23.32
CA PRO A 66 -0.93 -3.80 24.02
C PRO A 66 -0.73 -3.40 25.49
N PHE A 67 -1.62 -2.57 26.01
CA PHE A 67 -1.75 -2.36 27.45
C PHE A 67 -2.71 -3.37 28.01
N ARG A 68 -2.26 -4.23 28.94
CA ARG A 68 -3.06 -5.40 29.32
C ARG A 68 -2.92 -5.85 30.76
N TYR A 69 -3.91 -6.60 31.24
CA TYR A 69 -3.77 -7.59 32.30
C TYR A 69 -4.81 -8.69 32.09
N GLY A 70 -4.59 -9.90 32.62
CA GLY A 70 -5.56 -11.01 32.52
C GLY A 70 -5.62 -11.68 31.14
N ASP A 71 -5.67 -10.91 30.05
CA ASP A 71 -5.73 -11.37 28.67
C ASP A 71 -4.46 -11.00 27.86
N GLY A 72 -4.20 -11.75 26.78
CA GLY A 72 -3.14 -11.49 25.81
C GLY A 72 -1.70 -11.74 26.29
N THR A 73 -0.73 -11.47 25.40
CA THR A 73 0.71 -11.55 25.70
C THR A 73 1.46 -10.36 25.08
N GLY A 74 2.69 -10.08 25.51
CA GLY A 74 3.49 -8.94 25.02
C GLY A 74 3.09 -7.60 25.64
N GLY A 75 3.57 -6.49 25.08
CA GLY A 75 3.17 -5.14 25.47
C GLY A 75 3.50 -4.73 26.92
N THR A 76 2.69 -3.82 27.46
CA THR A 76 2.81 -3.27 28.82
C THR A 76 1.79 -3.94 29.73
N GLU A 77 2.28 -4.77 30.64
CA GLU A 77 1.44 -5.43 31.64
C GLU A 77 1.11 -4.50 32.82
N LEU A 78 -0.15 -4.51 33.25
CA LEU A 78 -0.72 -3.70 34.33
C LEU A 78 -1.21 -4.61 35.48
N PRO A 79 -0.31 -5.36 36.15
CA PRO A 79 -0.71 -6.40 37.10
C PRO A 79 -1.37 -5.86 38.36
N ASP A 80 -1.29 -4.54 38.59
CA ASP A 80 -1.84 -3.84 39.75
C ASP A 80 -3.19 -3.16 39.47
N MET A 81 -3.81 -3.41 38.31
CA MET A 81 -5.07 -2.78 37.90
C MET A 81 -6.28 -3.38 38.59
N GLN A 82 -6.38 -4.73 38.62
CA GLN A 82 -7.49 -5.42 39.26
C GLN A 82 -7.62 -5.01 40.74
N GLY A 83 -8.83 -4.60 41.13
CA GLY A 83 -9.17 -4.11 42.46
C GLY A 83 -8.72 -2.68 42.77
N ASN A 84 -8.10 -1.98 41.81
CA ASN A 84 -7.39 -0.72 42.09
C ASN A 84 -7.87 0.47 41.24
N TYR A 85 -7.89 0.35 39.91
CA TYR A 85 -8.33 1.41 39.00
C TYR A 85 -9.00 0.85 37.75
N THR A 86 -9.79 1.68 37.08
CA THR A 86 -10.63 1.28 35.93
C THR A 86 -10.23 1.93 34.62
N THR A 87 -9.27 2.86 34.62
CA THR A 87 -8.88 3.56 33.40
C THR A 87 -7.37 3.60 33.21
N VAL A 88 -6.94 3.67 31.95
CA VAL A 88 -5.57 3.96 31.56
C VAL A 88 -5.58 5.12 30.57
N TYR A 89 -4.70 6.09 30.79
CA TYR A 89 -4.52 7.23 29.91
C TYR A 89 -3.25 7.03 29.09
N LEU A 90 -3.36 7.16 27.78
CA LEU A 90 -2.27 6.94 26.83
C LEU A 90 -2.02 8.20 26.00
N ARG A 91 -0.77 8.46 25.67
CA ARG A 91 -0.35 9.51 24.74
C ARG A 91 0.75 8.99 23.82
N SER A 92 0.63 9.30 22.54
CA SER A 92 1.68 9.03 21.54
C SER A 92 1.64 10.08 20.44
N VAL A 93 2.47 9.91 19.42
CA VAL A 93 2.52 10.77 18.25
C VAL A 93 2.56 9.95 16.97
N PHE A 94 2.09 10.53 15.88
CA PHE A 94 2.27 10.01 14.53
C PHE A 94 2.62 11.14 13.58
N GLU A 95 3.22 10.80 12.46
CA GLU A 95 3.50 11.74 11.38
C GLU A 95 2.36 11.75 10.36
N CYS A 96 2.03 12.93 9.87
CA CYS A 96 1.01 13.15 8.84
C CYS A 96 1.64 13.92 7.69
N SER A 97 1.54 13.37 6.48
CA SER A 97 1.95 14.01 5.24
C SER A 97 0.75 14.25 4.33
N GLY A 98 0.64 15.45 3.76
CA GLY A 98 -0.46 15.81 2.86
C GLY A 98 -1.81 16.00 3.56
N LYS A 99 -1.81 16.60 4.77
CA LYS A 99 -3.01 16.69 5.65
C LYS A 99 -4.29 17.17 4.96
N ASP A 100 -4.18 18.07 3.98
CA ASP A 100 -5.33 18.69 3.31
C ASP A 100 -6.05 17.74 2.34
N LEU A 101 -5.36 16.65 1.97
CA LEU A 101 -5.85 15.61 1.07
C LEU A 101 -6.33 14.38 1.84
N ILE A 102 -6.02 14.25 3.14
CA ILE A 102 -6.58 13.20 3.98
C ILE A 102 -7.99 13.59 4.42
N LYS A 103 -9.00 12.85 3.97
CA LYS A 103 -10.42 13.11 4.30
C LYS A 103 -10.99 12.14 5.33
N GLU A 104 -10.41 10.96 5.38
CA GLU A 104 -10.79 9.88 6.29
C GLU A 104 -9.52 9.17 6.75
N MET A 105 -9.53 8.75 8.01
CA MET A 105 -8.53 7.86 8.60
C MET A 105 -9.26 6.62 9.12
N ASN A 106 -8.68 5.45 8.97
CA ASN A 106 -9.19 4.22 9.54
C ASN A 106 -8.44 3.92 10.83
N VAL A 107 -9.18 3.77 11.93
CA VAL A 107 -8.64 3.33 13.22
C VAL A 107 -9.07 1.88 13.41
N LEU A 108 -8.11 0.96 13.46
CA LEU A 108 -8.35 -0.44 13.78
C LEU A 108 -7.95 -0.64 15.24
N ALA A 109 -8.92 -0.89 16.12
CA ALA A 109 -8.71 -0.97 17.56
C ALA A 109 -9.14 -2.33 18.12
N ASP A 110 -8.26 -2.95 18.92
CA ASP A 110 -8.54 -4.13 19.73
C ASP A 110 -8.54 -3.70 21.20
N TYR A 111 -9.66 -3.90 21.90
CA TYR A 111 -9.90 -3.24 23.18
C TYR A 111 -10.83 -4.04 24.09
N ASP A 112 -10.65 -3.85 25.39
CA ASP A 112 -11.46 -4.40 26.46
C ASP A 112 -11.43 -3.43 27.65
N ASP A 113 -12.48 -2.66 27.95
CA ASP A 113 -13.87 -2.75 27.45
C ASP A 113 -14.29 -1.57 26.56
N GLY A 114 -13.64 -0.41 26.70
CA GLY A 114 -14.04 0.80 25.98
C GLY A 114 -12.94 1.83 25.93
N PHE A 115 -13.07 2.81 25.02
CA PHE A 115 -12.07 3.86 24.89
C PHE A 115 -12.62 5.15 24.28
N ILE A 116 -11.90 6.24 24.50
CA ILE A 116 -12.06 7.49 23.76
C ILE A 116 -10.72 7.86 23.16
N LEU A 117 -10.70 8.16 21.86
CA LEU A 117 -9.54 8.63 21.12
C LEU A 117 -9.68 10.12 20.84
N TRP A 118 -8.61 10.87 21.09
CA TRP A 118 -8.43 12.25 20.65
C TRP A 118 -7.21 12.37 19.75
N ILE A 119 -7.34 13.22 18.74
CA ILE A 119 -6.26 13.63 17.85
C ILE A 119 -6.10 15.14 17.98
N ASN A 120 -4.90 15.60 18.33
CA ASN A 120 -4.58 17.01 18.57
C ASN A 120 -5.57 17.72 19.54
N GLY A 121 -6.10 16.98 20.53
CA GLY A 121 -7.09 17.48 21.49
C GLY A 121 -8.54 17.40 21.04
N ASN A 122 -8.82 17.10 19.77
CA ASN A 122 -10.17 16.94 19.24
C ASN A 122 -10.60 15.47 19.33
N ARG A 123 -11.84 15.21 19.77
CA ARG A 123 -12.35 13.84 19.91
C ARG A 123 -12.55 13.22 18.52
N ALA A 124 -11.91 12.09 18.27
CA ALA A 124 -12.00 11.32 17.04
C ALA A 124 -12.99 10.16 17.16
N LEU A 125 -12.88 9.38 18.25
CA LEU A 125 -13.74 8.23 18.52
C LEU A 125 -14.13 8.17 19.99
N SER A 126 -15.27 7.55 20.27
CA SER A 126 -15.78 7.30 21.61
C SER A 126 -16.58 6.00 21.55
N VAL A 127 -15.95 4.90 21.93
CA VAL A 127 -16.50 3.54 21.80
C VAL A 127 -16.67 2.97 23.20
N ASN A 128 -17.89 2.53 23.51
CA ASN A 128 -18.27 1.99 24.82
C ASN A 128 -17.73 2.81 26.01
N ALA A 129 -17.85 4.14 25.90
CA ALA A 129 -17.29 5.07 26.87
C ALA A 129 -18.39 5.82 27.65
N PRO A 130 -18.13 6.19 28.92
CA PRO A 130 -19.09 6.94 29.74
C PRO A 130 -19.32 8.34 29.16
N ALA A 131 -20.54 8.87 29.32
CA ALA A 131 -20.91 10.19 28.80
C ALA A 131 -20.06 11.33 29.39
N ASN A 132 -19.68 11.22 30.66
CA ASN A 132 -18.82 12.17 31.37
C ASN A 132 -17.60 11.42 31.91
N PRO A 133 -16.53 11.25 31.11
CA PRO A 133 -15.39 10.43 31.50
C PRO A 133 -14.57 11.11 32.60
N ALA A 134 -14.24 10.34 33.64
CA ALA A 134 -13.31 10.68 34.72
C ALA A 134 -12.36 9.50 34.99
N TYR A 135 -11.36 9.71 35.86
CA TYR A 135 -10.29 8.73 36.16
C TYR A 135 -10.76 7.43 36.83
N ASN A 136 -11.96 7.43 37.40
CA ASN A 136 -12.60 6.29 38.05
C ASN A 136 -13.90 5.88 37.36
N SER A 137 -14.13 6.39 36.14
CA SER A 137 -15.28 5.96 35.33
C SER A 137 -15.03 4.57 34.76
N VAL A 138 -16.11 3.97 34.29
CA VAL A 138 -16.13 2.62 33.72
C VAL A 138 -16.78 2.61 32.35
N ALA A 139 -16.48 1.60 31.55
CA ALA A 139 -17.22 1.31 30.34
C ALA A 139 -18.69 0.97 30.66
N PRO A 140 -19.68 1.43 29.88
CA PRO A 140 -21.10 1.13 30.14
C PRO A 140 -21.53 -0.33 29.89
N ALA A 141 -20.77 -1.08 29.10
CA ALA A 141 -21.03 -2.49 28.77
C ALA A 141 -19.71 -3.27 28.72
N ASN A 142 -19.79 -4.60 28.69
CA ASN A 142 -18.61 -5.46 28.46
C ASN A 142 -18.24 -5.51 26.97
N HIS A 143 -16.96 -5.64 26.66
CA HIS A 143 -16.45 -5.94 25.33
C HIS A 143 -15.12 -6.68 25.44
N GLU A 144 -14.98 -7.82 24.76
CA GLU A 144 -13.78 -8.66 24.82
C GLU A 144 -12.79 -8.33 23.70
N SER A 145 -11.48 -8.41 24.00
CA SER A 145 -10.42 -8.32 22.99
C SER A 145 -10.33 -9.54 22.06
N GLY A 146 -9.64 -9.38 20.92
CA GLY A 146 -9.16 -10.49 20.09
C GLY A 146 -9.07 -10.18 18.59
N ILE A 147 -10.07 -9.52 18.01
CA ILE A 147 -10.03 -9.05 16.61
C ILE A 147 -10.29 -7.55 16.59
N GLY A 148 -9.32 -6.80 16.08
CA GLY A 148 -9.46 -5.36 15.93
C GLY A 148 -10.68 -4.97 15.09
N ILE A 149 -11.41 -3.96 15.55
CA ILE A 149 -12.58 -3.40 14.88
C ILE A 149 -12.19 -2.12 14.16
N SER A 150 -12.56 -2.02 12.88
CA SER A 150 -12.24 -0.87 12.04
C SER A 150 -13.29 0.23 12.17
N TYR A 151 -12.82 1.45 12.44
CA TYR A 151 -13.64 2.65 12.55
C TYR A 151 -13.15 3.71 11.55
N PRO A 152 -13.92 4.03 10.51
CA PRO A 152 -13.63 5.19 9.66
C PRO A 152 -13.92 6.48 10.43
N VAL A 153 -12.96 7.40 10.42
CA VAL A 153 -13.03 8.68 11.12
C VAL A 153 -12.81 9.81 10.12
N ASN A 154 -13.78 10.71 10.07
CA ASN A 154 -13.64 11.93 9.29
C ASN A 154 -12.59 12.87 9.91
N THR A 155 -11.64 13.33 9.11
CA THR A 155 -10.51 14.12 9.61
C THR A 155 -10.77 15.62 9.71
N SER A 156 -11.89 16.11 9.17
CA SER A 156 -12.15 17.55 9.02
C SER A 156 -12.18 18.32 10.35
N SER A 157 -12.59 17.68 11.44
CA SER A 157 -12.65 18.27 12.78
C SER A 157 -11.46 17.91 13.68
N LEU A 158 -10.49 17.14 13.20
CA LEU A 158 -9.39 16.65 14.03
C LEU A 158 -8.25 17.66 14.17
N GLY A 159 -8.23 18.68 13.30
CA GLY A 159 -7.16 19.67 13.30
C GLY A 159 -5.80 19.04 12.99
N LEU A 160 -5.75 18.13 12.01
CA LEU A 160 -4.51 17.52 11.54
C LEU A 160 -3.49 18.58 11.14
N ARG A 161 -2.23 18.32 11.44
CA ARG A 161 -1.07 19.16 11.14
C ARG A 161 -0.17 18.42 10.16
N GLU A 162 0.55 19.17 9.33
CA GLU A 162 1.65 18.56 8.57
C GLU A 162 2.78 18.21 9.55
N GLY A 163 3.36 17.02 9.42
CA GLY A 163 4.33 16.47 10.35
C GLY A 163 3.67 15.87 11.60
N THR A 164 4.23 16.17 12.78
CA THR A 164 3.84 15.53 14.04
C THR A 164 2.41 15.90 14.49
N ASN A 165 1.64 14.86 14.79
CA ASN A 165 0.30 14.91 15.37
C ASN A 165 0.26 14.09 16.66
N TYR A 166 -0.69 14.41 17.54
CA TYR A 166 -0.73 13.88 18.91
C TYR A 166 -1.94 13.00 19.11
N ILE A 167 -1.70 11.79 19.60
CA ILE A 167 -2.70 10.83 20.06
C ILE A 167 -2.87 11.01 21.55
N ALA A 168 -4.12 11.03 22.01
CA ALA A 168 -4.48 10.81 23.39
C ALA A 168 -5.61 9.78 23.46
N VAL A 169 -5.50 8.80 24.35
CA VAL A 169 -6.52 7.77 24.55
C VAL A 169 -6.85 7.66 26.03
N GLN A 170 -8.12 7.56 26.36
CA GLN A 170 -8.57 7.10 27.67
C GLN A 170 -9.27 5.77 27.47
N VAL A 171 -8.71 4.72 28.04
CA VAL A 171 -9.24 3.36 27.98
C VAL A 171 -9.94 3.06 29.29
N PHE A 172 -11.05 2.32 29.23
CA PHE A 172 -11.94 2.01 30.33
C PHE A 172 -12.12 0.51 30.44
N ASN A 173 -12.09 0.04 31.67
CA ASN A 173 -12.59 -1.25 32.09
C ASN A 173 -14.03 -1.07 32.64
N VAL A 174 -14.87 -2.10 32.58
CA VAL A 174 -16.26 -2.10 33.06
C VAL A 174 -16.37 -2.05 34.59
N SER A 175 -15.35 -2.54 35.32
CA SER A 175 -15.35 -2.47 36.79
C SER A 175 -13.97 -2.67 37.40
N THR A 176 -13.77 -2.28 38.66
CA THR A 176 -12.53 -2.61 39.39
C THR A 176 -12.37 -4.10 39.63
N SER A 177 -13.45 -4.90 39.56
CA SER A 177 -13.40 -6.35 39.75
C SER A 177 -13.24 -7.14 38.46
N SER A 178 -13.09 -6.48 37.30
CA SER A 178 -12.90 -7.18 36.03
C SER A 178 -11.64 -8.04 36.04
N THR A 179 -11.67 -9.13 35.29
CA THR A 179 -10.62 -10.14 35.24
C THR A 179 -9.51 -9.81 34.27
N ASP A 180 -9.77 -8.90 33.35
CA ASP A 180 -8.96 -8.58 32.18
C ASP A 180 -9.07 -7.11 31.80
N PHE A 181 -8.17 -6.71 30.91
CA PHE A 181 -8.11 -5.42 30.24
C PHE A 181 -7.18 -5.57 29.05
N TYR A 182 -7.51 -4.91 27.94
CA TYR A 182 -6.69 -4.92 26.76
C TYR A 182 -6.88 -3.62 25.97
N PHE A 183 -5.81 -3.09 25.40
CA PHE A 183 -5.90 -2.04 24.40
C PHE A 183 -4.68 -2.02 23.50
N ASP A 184 -4.93 -2.11 22.20
CA ASP A 184 -3.99 -1.75 21.15
C ASP A 184 -4.76 -1.15 19.96
N MET A 185 -4.10 -0.32 19.17
CA MET A 185 -4.69 0.22 17.95
C MET A 185 -3.64 0.51 16.88
N GLU A 186 -4.09 0.48 15.64
CA GLU A 186 -3.39 1.09 14.51
C GLU A 186 -4.27 2.14 13.82
N ILE A 187 -3.62 3.06 13.12
CA ILE A 187 -4.24 4.13 12.36
C ILE A 187 -3.59 4.17 10.98
N HIS A 188 -4.43 4.07 9.94
CA HIS A 188 -4.01 4.22 8.55
C HIS A 188 -4.86 5.28 7.83
N ALA A 189 -4.24 6.13 7.03
CA ALA A 189 -4.97 7.07 6.18
C ALA A 189 -4.22 7.31 4.87
N GLU A 190 -4.96 7.40 3.76
CA GLU A 190 -4.42 7.68 2.43
C GLU A 190 -4.92 9.03 1.91
N LEU A 191 -4.17 9.61 0.95
CA LEU A 191 -4.62 10.82 0.27
C LEU A 191 -5.88 10.56 -0.54
N SER A 192 -6.92 11.34 -0.28
CA SER A 192 -8.08 11.48 -1.15
C SER A 192 -7.77 12.47 -2.27
N LEU A 193 -7.02 12.00 -3.27
CA LEU A 193 -6.73 12.77 -4.46
C LEU A 193 -7.95 12.76 -5.40
N PRO A 194 -8.25 13.89 -6.07
CA PRO A 194 -9.20 13.91 -7.18
C PRO A 194 -8.72 12.99 -8.32
N GLU A 195 -9.66 12.41 -9.07
CA GLU A 195 -9.35 11.63 -10.25
C GLU A 195 -9.23 12.52 -11.49
N LEU A 196 -8.34 12.16 -12.41
CA LEU A 196 -8.37 12.71 -13.76
C LEU A 196 -9.68 12.30 -14.46
N PRO A 197 -10.20 13.09 -15.41
CA PRO A 197 -11.38 12.70 -16.18
C PRO A 197 -11.21 11.31 -16.82
N ASP A 198 -12.27 10.51 -16.88
CA ASP A 198 -12.22 9.17 -17.49
C ASP A 198 -11.77 9.18 -18.96
N SER A 199 -11.98 10.31 -19.66
CA SER A 199 -11.50 10.51 -21.03
C SER A 199 -9.98 10.67 -21.13
N SER A 200 -9.32 11.06 -20.03
CA SER A 200 -7.87 11.26 -19.96
C SER A 200 -7.17 9.91 -19.84
N LYS A 201 -6.61 9.43 -20.95
CA LYS A 201 -5.90 8.15 -21.03
C LYS A 201 -4.64 8.29 -21.87
N PRO A 202 -3.59 7.50 -21.59
CA PRO A 202 -2.42 7.47 -22.46
C PRO A 202 -2.76 6.80 -23.80
N GLU A 203 -2.18 7.36 -24.86
CA GLU A 203 -2.23 6.82 -26.21
C GLU A 203 -0.91 6.11 -26.52
N PHE A 204 -1.03 4.93 -27.14
CA PHE A 204 0.10 4.10 -27.55
C PHE A 204 0.23 4.15 -29.06
N SER A 205 1.46 4.27 -29.56
CA SER A 205 1.73 4.27 -31.01
C SER A 205 1.42 2.93 -31.69
N GLU A 206 1.35 1.85 -30.92
CA GLU A 206 1.04 0.51 -31.40
C GLU A 206 -0.07 -0.15 -30.56
N LEU A 207 -0.87 -1.00 -31.19
CA LEU A 207 -1.84 -1.86 -30.51
C LEU A 207 -1.19 -3.16 -30.03
N SER A 208 -1.86 -3.84 -29.12
CA SER A 208 -1.47 -5.19 -28.68
C SER A 208 -1.51 -6.16 -29.87
N GLY A 209 -0.62 -7.13 -29.89
CA GLY A 209 -0.45 -7.95 -31.09
C GLY A 209 0.74 -8.88 -31.05
N PHE A 210 0.98 -9.52 -32.20
CA PHE A 210 2.11 -10.40 -32.43
C PHE A 210 3.21 -9.69 -33.22
N PHE A 211 4.44 -9.75 -32.72
CA PHE A 211 5.59 -9.04 -33.27
C PHE A 211 6.76 -9.98 -33.51
N GLN A 212 7.53 -9.70 -34.56
CA GLN A 212 8.71 -10.51 -34.91
C GLN A 212 10.01 -9.90 -34.37
N ASN A 213 10.11 -8.57 -34.34
CA ASN A 213 11.33 -7.85 -33.99
C ASN A 213 11.06 -6.80 -32.91
N PRO A 214 12.04 -6.52 -32.03
CA PRO A 214 11.97 -5.41 -31.08
C PRO A 214 11.67 -4.07 -31.79
N PHE A 215 10.99 -3.17 -31.09
CA PHE A 215 10.61 -1.87 -31.63
C PHE A 215 10.52 -0.79 -30.54
N SER A 216 10.42 0.47 -30.94
CA SER A 216 10.21 1.60 -30.03
C SER A 216 8.73 1.96 -29.98
N LEU A 217 8.13 1.88 -28.79
CA LEU A 217 6.75 2.25 -28.51
C LEU A 217 6.70 3.67 -27.97
N THR A 218 5.89 4.54 -28.56
CA THR A 218 5.64 5.87 -28.00
C THR A 218 4.36 5.83 -27.16
N ILE A 219 4.43 6.36 -25.95
CA ILE A 219 3.28 6.61 -25.09
C ILE A 219 3.13 8.12 -24.94
N SER A 220 1.93 8.63 -25.19
CA SER A 220 1.68 10.08 -25.27
C SER A 220 0.30 10.47 -24.75
N SER A 221 0.13 11.78 -24.52
CA SER A 221 -1.18 12.41 -24.30
C SER A 221 -1.19 13.77 -25.00
N ASP A 222 -2.37 14.17 -25.47
CA ASP A 222 -2.63 15.50 -26.01
C ASP A 222 -2.57 16.61 -24.94
N ASP A 223 -2.67 16.25 -23.66
CA ASP A 223 -2.51 17.16 -22.54
C ASP A 223 -1.02 17.37 -22.20
N PRO A 224 -0.44 18.55 -22.44
CA PRO A 224 0.97 18.80 -22.13
C PRO A 224 1.22 18.97 -20.62
N SER A 225 0.18 19.06 -19.79
CA SER A 225 0.30 19.23 -18.33
C SER A 225 0.51 17.93 -17.56
N VAL A 226 0.39 16.77 -18.24
CA VAL A 226 0.56 15.46 -17.62
C VAL A 226 1.93 14.85 -17.96
N GLN A 227 2.41 14.01 -17.04
CA GLN A 227 3.49 13.07 -17.25
C GLN A 227 2.91 11.67 -17.52
N ILE A 228 3.76 10.72 -17.90
CA ILE A 228 3.38 9.32 -18.09
C ILE A 228 4.02 8.50 -16.97
N ILE A 229 3.22 7.73 -16.23
CA ILE A 229 3.72 6.71 -15.31
C ILE A 229 3.39 5.33 -15.89
N TYR A 230 4.39 4.45 -16.01
CA TYR A 230 4.21 3.14 -16.64
C TYR A 230 4.99 2.03 -15.94
N THR A 231 4.55 0.79 -16.14
CA THR A 231 5.19 -0.44 -15.61
C THR A 231 5.41 -1.44 -16.75
N LEU A 232 6.43 -2.28 -16.59
CA LEU A 232 6.78 -3.34 -17.55
C LEU A 232 6.64 -4.76 -16.97
N ASP A 233 6.35 -4.86 -15.67
CA ASP A 233 6.17 -6.10 -14.93
C ASP A 233 4.69 -6.51 -14.78
N GLY A 234 3.77 -5.72 -15.33
CA GLY A 234 2.32 -5.94 -15.25
C GLY A 234 1.65 -5.35 -13.99
N SER A 235 2.42 -4.78 -13.06
CA SER A 235 1.87 -4.14 -11.87
C SER A 235 1.08 -2.87 -12.21
N ASN A 236 0.11 -2.48 -11.37
CA ASN A 236 -0.73 -1.32 -11.66
C ASN A 236 0.06 0.01 -11.49
N PRO A 237 0.24 0.82 -12.55
CA PRO A 237 1.03 2.05 -12.46
C PRO A 237 0.41 3.13 -11.55
N ARG A 238 -0.85 2.96 -11.11
CA ARG A 238 -1.50 3.88 -10.15
C ARG A 238 -0.91 3.80 -8.75
N ASN A 239 -0.41 2.63 -8.34
CA ASN A 239 0.01 2.36 -6.97
C ASN A 239 1.28 1.48 -6.87
N SER A 240 1.85 1.05 -8.00
CA SER A 240 3.03 0.22 -8.00
C SER A 240 4.30 1.00 -7.67
N ALA A 241 5.10 0.46 -6.74
CA ALA A 241 6.43 0.96 -6.43
C ALA A 241 7.44 0.78 -7.59
N THR A 242 7.12 -0.07 -8.59
CA THR A 242 7.95 -0.26 -9.79
C THR A 242 7.58 0.67 -10.94
N GLY A 243 6.60 1.57 -10.73
CA GLY A 243 6.18 2.58 -11.69
C GLY A 243 7.33 3.52 -12.09
N ILE A 244 7.54 3.67 -13.40
CA ILE A 244 8.52 4.55 -13.99
C ILE A 244 7.82 5.84 -14.43
N LEU A 245 8.15 6.97 -13.78
CA LEU A 245 7.64 8.28 -14.15
C LEU A 245 8.52 8.91 -15.24
N ALA A 246 7.90 9.37 -16.33
CA ALA A 246 8.57 9.95 -17.49
C ALA A 246 7.83 11.16 -18.06
N SER A 247 8.52 11.97 -18.86
CA SER A 247 7.93 13.09 -19.59
C SER A 247 6.89 12.61 -20.61
N ASN A 248 5.93 13.47 -20.96
CA ASN A 248 5.03 13.28 -22.10
C ASN A 248 5.63 13.97 -23.36
N PRO A 249 5.85 13.27 -24.49
CA PRO A 249 5.73 11.82 -24.67
C PRO A 249 6.95 11.06 -24.14
N VAL A 250 6.79 9.75 -23.93
CA VAL A 250 7.87 8.81 -23.58
C VAL A 250 8.04 7.74 -24.65
N ILE A 251 9.29 7.36 -24.92
CA ILE A 251 9.64 6.24 -25.79
C ILE A 251 10.10 5.07 -24.93
N VAL A 252 9.45 3.93 -25.08
CA VAL A 252 9.75 2.67 -24.38
C VAL A 252 10.26 1.65 -25.39
N ASN A 253 11.41 1.03 -25.10
CA ASN A 253 11.93 -0.04 -25.94
C ASN A 253 11.19 -1.36 -25.64
N ILE A 254 10.57 -1.94 -26.65
CA ILE A 254 9.84 -3.20 -26.55
C ILE A 254 10.72 -4.31 -27.09
N ASP A 255 11.29 -5.09 -26.17
CA ASP A 255 12.22 -6.17 -26.46
C ASP A 255 11.97 -7.36 -25.51
N PRO A 256 11.64 -8.56 -26.03
CA PRO A 256 11.38 -9.74 -25.20
C PRO A 256 12.62 -10.21 -24.43
N ASP A 257 13.83 -9.86 -24.89
CA ASP A 257 15.09 -10.21 -24.23
C ASP A 257 15.51 -9.22 -23.14
N SER A 258 14.80 -8.09 -23.00
CA SER A 258 15.10 -7.08 -21.99
C SER A 258 14.98 -7.62 -20.55
N GLN A 259 15.95 -7.22 -19.71
CA GLN A 259 16.12 -7.66 -18.32
C GLN A 259 15.98 -6.49 -17.34
N GLY A 260 15.72 -6.78 -16.06
CA GLY A 260 15.79 -5.81 -14.96
C GLY A 260 14.43 -5.28 -14.52
N SER A 261 13.75 -4.51 -15.36
CA SER A 261 12.47 -3.85 -15.02
C SER A 261 11.22 -4.69 -15.30
N ARG A 262 11.39 -5.95 -15.70
CA ARG A 262 10.30 -6.88 -16.02
C ARG A 262 10.72 -8.34 -15.86
N PRO A 263 9.76 -9.27 -15.65
CA PRO A 263 9.99 -10.70 -15.81
C PRO A 263 10.45 -11.04 -17.23
N VAL A 264 11.30 -12.05 -17.38
CA VAL A 264 11.83 -12.51 -18.67
C VAL A 264 10.81 -13.41 -19.36
N SER A 265 9.73 -12.82 -19.84
CA SER A 265 8.72 -13.53 -20.63
C SER A 265 8.81 -13.18 -22.12
N PRO A 266 8.33 -14.06 -23.02
CA PRO A 266 8.21 -13.80 -24.45
C PRO A 266 7.25 -12.66 -24.83
N ALA A 267 6.41 -12.22 -23.89
CA ALA A 267 5.49 -11.12 -24.07
C ALA A 267 5.97 -9.90 -23.28
N VAL A 268 6.09 -8.76 -23.92
CA VAL A 268 6.35 -7.49 -23.24
C VAL A 268 5.03 -6.82 -22.97
N ILE A 269 4.75 -6.59 -21.69
CA ILE A 269 3.54 -5.94 -21.21
C ILE A 269 3.92 -4.51 -20.83
N VAL A 270 3.12 -3.54 -21.26
CA VAL A 270 3.26 -2.15 -20.82
C VAL A 270 1.92 -1.69 -20.28
N ARG A 271 1.87 -1.27 -19.02
CA ARG A 271 0.70 -0.59 -18.45
C ARG A 271 1.07 0.85 -18.19
N ALA A 272 0.25 1.80 -18.62
CA ALA A 272 0.53 3.22 -18.42
C ALA A 272 -0.71 3.98 -17.92
N SER A 273 -0.46 4.99 -17.09
CA SER A 273 -1.43 5.99 -16.65
C SER A 273 -0.88 7.39 -16.94
N LEU A 274 -1.79 8.35 -17.10
CA LEU A 274 -1.44 9.77 -17.05
C LEU A 274 -1.24 10.18 -15.59
N TYR A 275 -0.19 10.92 -15.33
CA TYR A 275 0.16 11.43 -14.01
C TYR A 275 0.08 12.95 -13.99
N ARG A 276 -0.61 13.51 -13.00
CA ARG A 276 -0.57 14.94 -12.69
C ARG A 276 -0.42 15.09 -11.18
N ASP A 277 0.49 15.97 -10.78
CA ASP A 277 0.70 16.23 -9.36
C ASP A 277 -0.59 16.66 -8.66
N GLY A 278 -0.86 16.08 -7.49
CA GLY A 278 -2.11 16.30 -6.75
C GLY A 278 -3.36 15.57 -7.27
N PHE A 279 -3.24 14.66 -8.25
CA PHE A 279 -4.33 13.82 -8.74
C PHE A 279 -4.00 12.33 -8.64
N LYS A 280 -5.01 11.47 -8.51
CA LYS A 280 -4.81 10.03 -8.76
C LYS A 280 -4.42 9.84 -10.23
N PRO A 281 -3.43 8.97 -10.54
CA PRO A 281 -3.13 8.66 -11.92
C PRO A 281 -4.36 8.11 -12.66
N SER A 282 -4.49 8.38 -13.96
CA SER A 282 -5.63 7.93 -14.78
C SER A 282 -5.79 6.41 -14.73
N VAL A 283 -6.95 5.90 -15.15
CA VAL A 283 -7.15 4.44 -15.28
C VAL A 283 -6.06 3.91 -16.23
N PRO A 284 -5.35 2.84 -15.86
CA PRO A 284 -4.27 2.33 -16.67
C PRO A 284 -4.80 1.78 -17.99
N VAL A 285 -4.11 2.09 -19.08
CA VAL A 285 -4.26 1.40 -20.36
C VAL A 285 -3.08 0.45 -20.52
N SER A 286 -3.38 -0.79 -20.90
CA SER A 286 -2.35 -1.82 -21.10
C SER A 286 -2.18 -2.13 -22.59
N ARG A 287 -0.96 -2.54 -22.94
CA ARG A 287 -0.64 -3.19 -24.22
C ARG A 287 0.22 -4.41 -23.99
N THR A 288 -0.09 -5.48 -24.72
CA THR A 288 0.63 -6.75 -24.68
C THR A 288 1.21 -7.04 -26.07
N PHE A 289 2.54 -7.14 -26.13
CA PHE A 289 3.27 -7.42 -27.37
C PHE A 289 3.91 -8.80 -27.27
N ILE A 290 3.36 -9.77 -28.01
CA ILE A 290 3.78 -11.17 -27.95
C ILE A 290 4.79 -11.44 -29.06
N PHE A 291 5.89 -12.12 -28.74
CA PHE A 291 6.92 -12.51 -29.71
C PHE A 291 6.90 -14.03 -29.95
N PRO A 292 6.19 -14.55 -30.97
CA PRO A 292 5.94 -15.99 -31.13
C PRO A 292 7.20 -16.86 -31.20
N GLU A 293 8.27 -16.37 -31.82
CA GLU A 293 9.54 -17.10 -31.86
C GLU A 293 10.17 -17.26 -30.47
N LYS A 294 9.99 -16.27 -29.59
CA LYS A 294 10.44 -16.35 -28.19
C LYS A 294 9.53 -17.22 -27.34
N VAL A 295 8.24 -17.32 -27.68
CA VAL A 295 7.29 -18.21 -27.00
C VAL A 295 7.79 -19.65 -27.06
N ARG A 296 8.33 -20.11 -28.19
CA ARG A 296 8.90 -21.45 -28.35
C ARG A 296 9.94 -21.82 -27.29
N THR A 297 10.69 -20.83 -26.83
CA THR A 297 11.75 -21.01 -25.84
C THR A 297 11.37 -20.45 -24.47
N GLN A 298 10.07 -20.28 -24.19
CA GLN A 298 9.61 -19.80 -22.89
C GLN A 298 10.14 -20.67 -21.77
N ARG A 299 10.63 -19.98 -20.74
CA ARG A 299 11.09 -20.54 -19.47
C ARG A 299 10.46 -19.75 -18.33
N PHE A 300 10.66 -20.24 -17.12
CA PHE A 300 10.32 -19.54 -15.89
C PHE A 300 10.72 -18.06 -15.96
N PRO A 301 9.74 -17.13 -15.89
CA PRO A 301 9.98 -15.73 -16.20
C PRO A 301 10.69 -14.96 -15.06
N GLY A 302 10.79 -15.50 -13.85
CA GLY A 302 11.37 -14.78 -12.71
C GLY A 302 10.51 -13.57 -12.30
N GLY A 303 11.11 -12.51 -11.76
CA GLY A 303 10.40 -11.25 -11.49
C GLY A 303 9.20 -11.37 -10.54
N GLY A 304 9.28 -12.26 -9.54
CA GLY A 304 8.23 -12.50 -8.55
C GLY A 304 7.31 -13.69 -8.85
N TRP A 305 7.37 -14.26 -10.07
CA TRP A 305 6.60 -15.47 -10.40
C TRP A 305 6.91 -16.62 -9.43
N PRO A 306 5.92 -17.42 -8.98
CA PRO A 306 6.17 -18.49 -8.04
C PRO A 306 7.08 -19.56 -8.67
N SER A 307 8.20 -19.86 -8.01
CA SER A 307 9.09 -20.96 -8.41
C SER A 307 8.77 -22.28 -7.69
N PHE A 308 7.64 -22.34 -7.02
CA PHE A 308 7.19 -23.46 -6.18
C PHE A 308 5.66 -23.57 -6.22
N ASN A 309 5.15 -24.71 -5.76
CA ASN A 309 3.71 -24.94 -5.71
C ASN A 309 3.06 -24.00 -4.70
N VAL A 310 1.96 -23.36 -5.10
CA VAL A 310 1.16 -22.52 -4.21
C VAL A 310 -0.22 -23.17 -4.04
N ASN A 311 -0.65 -23.37 -2.79
CA ASN A 311 -1.91 -24.05 -2.47
C ASN A 311 -2.11 -25.39 -3.20
N GLY A 312 -1.03 -26.15 -3.38
CA GLY A 312 -1.05 -27.44 -4.07
C GLY A 312 -1.12 -27.36 -5.60
N GLN A 313 -1.17 -26.16 -6.19
CA GLN A 313 -1.10 -25.96 -7.64
C GLN A 313 0.34 -25.95 -8.11
N VAL A 314 0.64 -26.74 -9.15
CA VAL A 314 1.94 -26.71 -9.83
C VAL A 314 1.95 -25.56 -10.82
N ILE A 315 2.93 -24.66 -10.69
CA ILE A 315 3.10 -23.51 -11.58
C ILE A 315 4.16 -23.87 -12.62
N ASP A 316 3.72 -24.56 -13.67
CA ASP A 316 4.57 -24.91 -14.81
C ASP A 316 4.39 -23.88 -15.93
N THR A 317 5.45 -23.15 -16.23
CA THR A 317 5.46 -22.03 -17.19
C THR A 317 6.28 -22.32 -18.44
N ASP A 318 7.03 -23.41 -18.45
CA ASP A 318 7.99 -23.69 -19.51
C ASP A 318 7.27 -24.25 -20.73
N MET A 319 7.72 -23.86 -21.93
CA MET A 319 7.32 -24.60 -23.12
C MET A 319 8.00 -25.98 -23.11
N ASP A 320 7.18 -27.02 -23.30
CA ASP A 320 7.64 -28.41 -23.39
C ASP A 320 8.60 -28.61 -24.57
N VAL A 321 9.84 -28.95 -24.22
CA VAL A 321 10.94 -29.12 -25.19
C VAL A 321 10.74 -30.31 -26.11
N ASP A 322 10.01 -31.34 -25.67
CA ASP A 322 9.74 -32.52 -26.49
C ASP A 322 8.74 -32.22 -27.60
N ILE A 323 7.88 -31.21 -27.39
CA ILE A 323 6.95 -30.70 -28.40
C ILE A 323 7.65 -29.71 -29.32
N VAL A 324 8.34 -28.71 -28.76
CA VAL A 324 8.96 -27.63 -29.53
C VAL A 324 10.09 -28.15 -30.44
N ASN A 325 10.83 -29.17 -30.00
CA ASN A 325 11.93 -29.76 -30.78
C ASN A 325 11.50 -30.99 -31.60
N ASN A 326 10.23 -31.38 -31.55
CA ASN A 326 9.75 -32.53 -32.30
C ASN A 326 9.97 -32.32 -33.81
N PRO A 327 10.62 -33.23 -34.56
CA PRO A 327 10.83 -33.04 -36.00
C PRO A 327 9.55 -32.85 -36.81
N VAL A 328 8.41 -33.36 -36.33
CA VAL A 328 7.10 -33.22 -36.99
C VAL A 328 6.48 -31.83 -36.74
N TYR A 329 6.59 -31.31 -35.51
CA TYR A 329 5.88 -30.11 -35.07
C TYR A 329 6.74 -28.84 -35.05
N SER A 330 8.05 -28.96 -34.88
CA SER A 330 8.99 -27.84 -34.69
C SER A 330 8.89 -26.76 -35.76
N GLY A 331 8.66 -27.13 -37.02
CA GLY A 331 8.48 -26.20 -38.14
C GLY A 331 7.09 -25.53 -38.22
N GLN A 332 6.14 -25.96 -37.38
CA GLN A 332 4.74 -25.51 -37.39
C GLN A 332 4.35 -24.73 -36.13
N ILE A 333 5.22 -24.65 -35.11
CA ILE A 333 4.85 -24.07 -33.80
C ILE A 333 4.37 -22.63 -33.94
N VAL A 334 5.13 -21.76 -34.62
CA VAL A 334 4.75 -20.34 -34.75
C VAL A 334 3.46 -20.17 -35.54
N SER A 335 3.31 -20.85 -36.68
CA SER A 335 2.08 -20.78 -37.46
C SER A 335 0.87 -21.33 -36.69
N SER A 336 1.08 -22.32 -35.81
CA SER A 336 0.04 -22.87 -34.95
C SER A 336 -0.34 -21.90 -33.82
N LEU A 337 0.63 -21.25 -33.16
CA LEU A 337 0.37 -20.20 -32.17
C LEU A 337 -0.43 -19.04 -32.77
N LEU A 338 -0.13 -18.69 -34.03
CA LEU A 338 -0.83 -17.66 -34.79
C LEU A 338 -2.08 -18.19 -35.52
N SER A 339 -2.56 -19.39 -35.22
CA SER A 339 -3.79 -19.92 -35.83
C SER A 339 -5.05 -19.61 -35.01
N ILE A 340 -4.88 -19.19 -33.76
CA ILE A 340 -5.95 -18.89 -32.82
C ILE A 340 -5.67 -17.57 -32.07
N PRO A 341 -6.70 -16.86 -31.61
CA PRO A 341 -6.52 -15.69 -30.77
C PRO A 341 -5.81 -16.01 -29.46
N SER A 342 -5.12 -15.01 -28.91
CA SER A 342 -4.54 -15.05 -27.57
C SER A 342 -5.34 -14.16 -26.63
N ILE A 343 -5.59 -14.63 -25.41
CA ILE A 343 -6.15 -13.80 -24.33
C ILE A 343 -4.99 -13.36 -23.44
N SER A 344 -4.79 -12.06 -23.30
CA SER A 344 -3.89 -11.48 -22.30
C SER A 344 -4.70 -11.04 -21.08
N ILE A 345 -4.31 -11.52 -19.89
CA ILE A 345 -4.85 -11.07 -18.61
C ILE A 345 -3.68 -10.54 -17.78
N VAL A 346 -3.72 -9.24 -17.46
CA VAL A 346 -2.63 -8.55 -16.77
C VAL A 346 -3.15 -7.94 -15.48
N THR A 347 -2.51 -8.29 -14.37
CA THR A 347 -2.81 -7.79 -13.03
C THR A 347 -1.54 -7.83 -12.18
N ASP A 348 -1.54 -7.19 -11.01
CA ASP A 348 -0.50 -7.43 -9.99
C ASP A 348 -0.40 -8.93 -9.70
N LEU A 349 0.83 -9.44 -9.67
CA LEU A 349 1.08 -10.88 -9.61
C LEU A 349 0.48 -11.55 -8.36
N LYS A 350 0.44 -10.81 -7.23
CA LYS A 350 -0.22 -11.24 -5.98
C LYS A 350 -1.70 -11.58 -6.20
N ASN A 351 -2.38 -10.89 -7.11
CA ASN A 351 -3.79 -11.13 -7.40
C ASN A 351 -4.01 -12.50 -8.04
N LEU A 352 -2.97 -13.11 -8.64
CA LEU A 352 -3.02 -14.46 -9.20
C LEU A 352 -2.50 -15.50 -8.21
N PHE A 353 -1.36 -15.26 -7.58
CA PHE A 353 -0.58 -16.31 -6.91
C PHE A 353 -0.35 -16.11 -5.41
N ASP A 354 -0.93 -15.08 -4.79
CA ASP A 354 -0.89 -14.97 -3.33
C ASP A 354 -1.62 -16.16 -2.67
N PRO A 355 -1.06 -16.84 -1.65
CA PRO A 355 -1.71 -17.99 -1.04
C PRO A 355 -3.06 -17.68 -0.41
N ALA A 356 -3.26 -16.48 0.14
CA ALA A 356 -4.50 -16.12 0.83
C ALA A 356 -5.54 -15.50 -0.12
N SER A 357 -5.09 -14.78 -1.15
CA SER A 357 -5.94 -13.91 -1.97
C SER A 357 -5.77 -14.09 -3.48
N GLY A 358 -4.83 -14.90 -3.95
CA GLY A 358 -4.57 -15.13 -5.37
C GLY A 358 -5.67 -15.99 -6.01
N ILE A 359 -6.30 -15.48 -7.07
CA ILE A 359 -7.46 -16.14 -7.69
C ILE A 359 -7.09 -17.38 -8.51
N TYR A 360 -5.85 -17.48 -9.01
CA TYR A 360 -5.40 -18.64 -9.77
C TYR A 360 -5.18 -19.85 -8.85
N VAL A 361 -4.63 -19.60 -7.67
CA VAL A 361 -4.25 -20.64 -6.69
C VAL A 361 -5.35 -20.93 -5.66
N ASN A 362 -6.45 -20.20 -5.73
CA ASN A 362 -7.65 -20.37 -4.91
C ASN A 362 -8.92 -20.42 -5.79
N ALA A 363 -8.92 -21.27 -6.82
CA ALA A 363 -9.94 -21.27 -7.86
C ALA A 363 -11.39 -21.56 -7.39
N SER A 364 -11.59 -22.03 -6.15
CA SER A 364 -12.92 -22.20 -5.54
C SER A 364 -13.43 -20.96 -4.80
N GLY A 365 -12.61 -19.92 -4.66
CA GLY A 365 -13.01 -18.62 -4.12
C GLY A 365 -14.05 -17.94 -5.01
N HIS A 366 -14.99 -17.20 -4.40
CA HIS A 366 -16.11 -16.58 -5.10
C HIS A 366 -16.69 -15.39 -4.34
N GLY A 367 -17.36 -14.49 -5.06
CA GLY A 367 -17.92 -13.25 -4.51
C GLY A 367 -16.96 -12.07 -4.65
N LEU A 368 -17.40 -10.91 -4.15
CA LEU A 368 -16.69 -9.63 -4.32
C LEU A 368 -15.24 -9.67 -3.81
N GLU A 369 -14.98 -10.39 -2.71
CA GLU A 369 -13.62 -10.52 -2.16
C GLU A 369 -12.65 -11.32 -3.04
N TRP A 370 -13.15 -11.97 -4.09
CA TRP A 370 -12.37 -12.74 -5.05
C TRP A 370 -12.28 -12.07 -6.44
N GLU A 371 -12.80 -10.85 -6.58
CA GLU A 371 -12.62 -10.04 -7.79
C GLU A 371 -11.27 -9.31 -7.77
N ARG A 372 -10.57 -9.27 -8.90
CA ARG A 372 -9.27 -8.59 -9.03
C ARG A 372 -9.30 -7.65 -10.21
N GLU A 373 -8.85 -6.41 -9.99
CA GLU A 373 -8.64 -5.46 -11.09
C GLU A 373 -7.61 -6.04 -12.07
N CYS A 374 -7.98 -6.12 -13.34
CA CYS A 374 -7.08 -6.57 -14.39
C CYS A 374 -7.33 -5.82 -15.69
N SER A 375 -6.33 -5.85 -16.57
CA SER A 375 -6.52 -5.62 -18.00
C SER A 375 -6.78 -6.96 -18.67
N ALA A 376 -7.80 -7.02 -19.53
CA ALA A 376 -8.08 -8.18 -20.36
C ALA A 376 -8.10 -7.75 -21.83
N GLU A 377 -7.31 -8.42 -22.66
CA GLU A 377 -7.19 -8.14 -24.08
C GLU A 377 -7.39 -9.44 -24.86
N LEU A 378 -8.25 -9.43 -25.89
CA LEU A 378 -8.31 -10.49 -26.89
C LEU A 378 -7.49 -10.02 -28.10
N ILE A 379 -6.45 -10.77 -28.43
CA ILE A 379 -5.49 -10.47 -29.50
C ILE A 379 -5.73 -11.45 -30.63
N ASP A 380 -6.29 -10.96 -31.73
CA ASP A 380 -6.54 -11.78 -32.90
C ASP A 380 -5.23 -12.08 -33.67
N PRO A 381 -5.14 -13.22 -34.36
CA PRO A 381 -3.95 -13.56 -35.14
C PRO A 381 -3.51 -12.55 -36.20
N GLY A 382 -4.46 -11.74 -36.69
CA GLY A 382 -4.22 -10.73 -37.71
C GLY A 382 -3.56 -9.45 -37.18
N GLY A 383 -3.48 -9.28 -35.85
CA GLY A 383 -3.18 -7.99 -35.23
C GLY A 383 -4.44 -7.18 -35.01
#